data_AF-G0AM04-F1
#
_entry.id   AF-G0AM04-F1
#
_cell.length_a   1.000
_cell.length_b   1.000
_cell.length_c   1.000
_cell.angle_alpha   90.00
_cell.angle_beta   90.00
_cell.angle_gamma   90.00
#
_symmetry.space_group_name_H-M   'P 1'
#
loop_
_entity.id
_entity.type
_entity.pdbx_description
1 polymer ?
#
loop_
_entity_poly.entity_id
_entity_poly.type
_entity_poly.pdbx_seq_one_letter_code
_entity_poly.pdbx_strand_id
1 'polypeptide(L)'
;MKTKIIIMSIIILLLLAPISGFANSKNSARGKFGAGIILPLPIALQINIGSFDLDIGLYSGVNNLFSDWKTLFIALDYIFYIYTFPGAANILDFSVGAGGYGTIWFSRFGGSKSGSGPMSIGARLPLALNVAVSRKKFDLFLRIAPGLGMNIWSNGIGFRWEVFAGLGLRFWFT
;
A
#
# COMPACT_ATOMS: atom_id res chain seq x y z
N MET A 1 33.42 -11.25 24.62
CA MET A 1 32.28 -11.78 25.42
C MET A 1 31.22 -10.72 25.72
N LYS A 2 31.60 -9.53 26.23
CA LYS A 2 30.67 -8.43 26.58
C LYS A 2 29.79 -7.94 25.40
N THR A 3 30.34 -7.83 24.20
CA THR A 3 29.60 -7.36 23.00
C THR A 3 28.49 -8.30 22.57
N LYS A 4 28.69 -9.63 22.68
CA LYS A 4 27.66 -10.63 22.35
C LYS A 4 26.48 -10.59 23.34
N ILE A 5 26.76 -10.35 24.62
CA ILE A 5 25.73 -10.23 25.67
C ILE A 5 24.89 -8.97 25.44
N ILE A 6 25.52 -7.84 25.11
CA ILE A 6 24.80 -6.58 24.81
C ILE A 6 23.89 -6.76 23.58
N ILE A 7 24.39 -7.39 22.52
CA ILE A 7 23.59 -7.68 21.32
C ILE A 7 22.41 -8.59 21.66
N MET A 8 22.63 -9.64 22.47
CA MET A 8 21.57 -10.56 22.88
C MET A 8 20.51 -9.88 23.75
N SER A 9 20.92 -9.00 24.67
CA SER A 9 20.00 -8.21 25.50
C SER A 9 19.18 -7.22 24.68
N ILE A 10 19.79 -6.58 23.67
CA ILE A 10 19.08 -5.68 22.74
C ILE A 10 18.06 -6.46 21.90
N ILE A 11 18.42 -7.63 21.39
CA ILE A 11 17.52 -8.52 20.64
C ILE A 11 16.34 -8.96 21.52
N ILE A 12 16.61 -9.36 22.76
CA ILE A 12 15.56 -9.74 23.72
C ILE A 12 14.65 -8.55 24.04
N LEU A 13 15.20 -7.34 24.22
CA LEU A 13 14.41 -6.13 24.46
C LEU A 13 13.55 -5.74 23.25
N LEU A 14 14.09 -5.90 22.03
CA LEU A 14 13.35 -5.71 20.76
C LEU A 14 12.24 -6.75 20.57
N LEU A 15 12.46 -8.00 21.01
CA LEU A 15 11.47 -9.07 20.98
C LEU A 15 10.37 -8.93 22.04
N LEU A 16 10.66 -8.25 23.16
CA LEU A 16 9.72 -7.99 24.26
C LEU A 16 8.87 -6.72 24.04
N ALA A 17 9.35 -5.74 23.27
CA ALA A 17 8.65 -4.50 22.95
C ALA A 17 7.26 -4.65 22.27
N PRO A 18 6.99 -5.63 21.38
CA PRO A 18 5.68 -5.75 20.74
C PRO A 18 4.57 -6.29 21.67
N ILE A 19 4.93 -7.00 22.75
CA ILE A 19 3.95 -7.77 23.56
C ILE A 19 3.07 -6.84 24.43
N SER A 20 3.60 -5.70 24.89
CA SER A 20 2.87 -4.74 25.72
C SER A 20 1.87 -3.87 24.94
N GLY A 21 1.99 -3.78 23.61
CA GLY A 21 1.11 -2.97 22.77
C GLY A 21 -0.28 -3.57 22.52
N PHE A 22 -0.49 -4.85 22.80
CA PHE A 22 -1.72 -5.57 22.44
C PHE A 22 -2.66 -5.86 23.62
N ALA A 23 -2.28 -5.53 24.85
CA ALA A 23 -3.10 -5.80 26.02
C ALA A 23 -4.47 -5.09 25.94
N ASN A 24 -5.54 -5.89 25.88
CA ASN A 24 -6.92 -5.57 26.24
C ASN A 24 -7.57 -4.32 25.60
N SER A 25 -7.41 -4.11 24.29
CA SER A 25 -8.17 -3.07 23.58
C SER A 25 -9.05 -3.65 22.49
N LYS A 26 -10.31 -3.17 22.45
CA LYS A 26 -11.39 -3.55 21.52
C LYS A 26 -11.38 -2.72 20.22
N ASN A 27 -10.49 -1.74 20.12
CA ASN A 27 -10.44 -0.80 18.99
C ASN A 27 -9.45 -1.27 17.91
N SER A 28 -9.65 -0.81 16.67
CA SER A 28 -8.74 -1.08 15.55
C SER A 28 -7.28 -0.78 15.91
N ALA A 29 -6.37 -1.57 15.34
CA ALA A 29 -4.94 -1.39 15.52
C ALA A 29 -4.36 -0.26 14.64
N ARG A 30 -5.17 0.30 13.74
CA ARG A 30 -4.86 1.40 12.82
C ARG A 30 -4.68 2.73 13.57
N GLY A 31 -3.71 3.53 13.14
CA GLY A 31 -3.52 4.92 13.59
C GLY A 31 -4.39 5.91 12.78
N LYS A 32 -4.33 7.20 13.14
CA LYS A 32 -5.03 8.28 12.40
C LYS A 32 -4.19 8.85 11.26
N PHE A 33 -2.86 8.77 11.34
CA PHE A 33 -1.95 9.22 10.31
C PHE A 33 -0.80 8.24 10.19
N GLY A 34 -0.50 7.81 8.97
CA GLY A 34 0.57 6.85 8.72
C GLY A 34 1.25 7.04 7.38
N ALA A 35 2.47 6.55 7.27
CA ALA A 35 3.21 6.51 6.02
C ALA A 35 3.83 5.14 5.84
N GLY A 36 3.87 4.66 4.60
CA GLY A 36 4.31 3.32 4.29
C GLY A 36 4.80 3.18 2.86
N ILE A 37 5.20 1.95 2.55
CA ILE A 37 5.56 1.52 1.21
C ILE A 37 4.71 0.32 0.83
N ILE A 38 4.43 0.18 -0.46
CA ILE A 38 3.70 -0.94 -1.05
C ILE A 38 4.53 -1.47 -2.19
N LEU A 39 4.65 -2.79 -2.28
CA LEU A 39 5.41 -3.51 -3.30
C LEU A 39 4.65 -4.79 -3.69
N PRO A 40 4.83 -5.34 -4.91
CA PRO A 40 5.52 -4.75 -6.04
C PRO A 40 4.59 -4.06 -7.06
N LEU A 41 3.26 -4.20 -6.95
CA LEU A 41 2.31 -3.80 -8.00
C LEU A 41 1.17 -2.91 -7.48
N PRO A 42 1.40 -1.64 -7.14
CA PRO A 42 2.52 -0.78 -7.54
C PRO A 42 3.67 -0.78 -6.53
N ILE A 43 4.74 -0.08 -6.89
CA ILE A 43 5.79 0.36 -5.97
C ILE A 43 5.48 1.79 -5.58
N ALA A 44 4.83 1.96 -4.44
CA ALA A 44 4.27 3.23 -4.04
C ALA A 44 4.59 3.59 -2.59
N LEU A 45 4.83 4.88 -2.37
CA LEU A 45 4.68 5.49 -1.07
C LEU A 45 3.19 5.61 -0.78
N GLN A 46 2.77 5.06 0.36
CA GLN A 46 1.42 5.21 0.88
C GLN A 46 1.42 6.25 1.99
N ILE A 47 0.46 7.16 1.95
CA ILE A 47 0.14 8.08 3.03
C ILE A 47 -1.29 7.80 3.44
N ASN A 48 -1.51 7.49 4.71
CA ASN A 48 -2.84 7.34 5.29
C ASN A 48 -3.18 8.55 6.14
N ILE A 49 -4.39 9.10 5.95
CA ILE A 49 -4.96 10.18 6.77
C ILE A 49 -6.41 9.81 7.11
N GLY A 50 -6.62 9.29 8.32
CA GLY A 50 -7.90 8.78 8.77
C GLY A 50 -8.40 7.66 7.85
N SER A 51 -9.54 7.90 7.20
CA SER A 51 -10.14 6.98 6.24
C SER A 51 -9.57 7.11 4.81
N PHE A 52 -8.64 8.01 4.55
CA PHE A 52 -8.08 8.20 3.21
C PHE A 52 -6.72 7.53 3.05
N ASP A 53 -6.52 6.81 1.95
CA ASP A 53 -5.21 6.28 1.54
C ASP A 53 -4.80 6.92 0.22
N LEU A 54 -3.69 7.67 0.24
CA LEU A 54 -3.04 8.24 -0.94
C LEU A 54 -1.82 7.40 -1.29
N ASP A 55 -1.75 6.91 -2.51
CA ASP A 55 -0.58 6.23 -3.04
C ASP A 55 0.06 7.06 -4.14
N ILE A 56 1.38 7.20 -4.11
CA ILE A 56 2.17 7.81 -5.19
C ILE A 56 3.37 6.92 -5.45
N GLY A 57 3.58 6.54 -6.71
CA GLY A 57 4.71 5.69 -7.04
C GLY A 57 4.81 5.30 -8.49
N LEU A 58 5.40 4.13 -8.72
CA LEU A 58 5.64 3.55 -10.02
C LEU A 58 4.79 2.30 -10.19
N TYR A 59 4.23 2.15 -11.37
CA TYR A 59 3.45 0.99 -11.76
C TYR A 59 4.03 0.40 -13.04
N SER A 60 4.27 -0.90 -13.02
CA SER A 60 4.47 -1.69 -14.21
C SER A 60 3.40 -2.76 -14.14
N GLY A 61 2.36 -2.66 -14.97
CA GLY A 61 1.23 -3.58 -14.90
C GLY A 61 1.67 -5.04 -14.98
N VAL A 62 0.77 -5.95 -14.62
CA VAL A 62 1.08 -7.37 -14.42
C VAL A 62 1.81 -8.01 -15.62
N ASN A 63 1.58 -7.50 -16.83
CA ASN A 63 2.23 -8.00 -18.06
C ASN A 63 3.72 -7.61 -18.21
N ASN A 64 4.23 -6.66 -17.43
CA ASN A 64 5.61 -6.12 -17.53
C ASN A 64 6.35 -6.15 -16.18
N LEU A 65 5.93 -7.02 -15.26
CA LEU A 65 6.61 -7.33 -14.01
C LEU A 65 8.14 -7.39 -14.25
N PHE A 66 8.88 -6.46 -13.64
CA PHE A 66 10.35 -6.36 -13.68
C PHE A 66 11.00 -5.82 -14.97
N SER A 67 10.25 -5.56 -16.04
CA SER A 67 10.86 -5.16 -17.32
C SER A 67 10.82 -3.67 -17.60
N ASP A 68 9.80 -2.92 -17.13
CA ASP A 68 9.62 -1.52 -17.56
C ASP A 68 8.82 -0.68 -16.57
N TRP A 69 9.51 0.00 -15.65
CA TRP A 69 8.91 0.86 -14.62
C TRP A 69 8.75 2.27 -15.17
N LYS A 70 7.88 2.38 -16.17
CA LYS A 70 7.75 3.60 -16.97
C LYS A 70 6.51 4.41 -16.60
N THR A 71 5.68 3.98 -15.66
CA THR A 71 4.39 4.63 -15.43
C THR A 71 4.33 5.24 -14.03
N LEU A 72 4.16 6.56 -13.94
CA LEU A 72 3.74 7.21 -12.70
C LEU A 72 2.38 6.68 -12.32
N PHE A 73 2.20 6.38 -11.05
CA PHE A 73 0.96 5.94 -10.48
C PHE A 73 0.59 6.86 -9.33
N ILE A 74 -0.65 7.31 -9.34
CA ILE A 74 -1.29 7.99 -8.22
C ILE A 74 -2.63 7.34 -7.96
N ALA A 75 -3.00 7.18 -6.70
CA ALA A 75 -4.35 6.77 -6.37
C ALA A 75 -4.79 7.32 -5.03
N LEU A 76 -6.11 7.54 -4.91
CA LEU A 76 -6.75 8.05 -3.72
C LEU A 76 -7.94 7.16 -3.40
N ASP A 77 -7.91 6.57 -2.22
CA ASP A 77 -8.95 5.68 -1.72
C ASP A 77 -9.63 6.28 -0.49
N TYR A 78 -10.93 6.05 -0.38
CA TYR A 78 -11.70 6.26 0.84
C TYR A 78 -12.15 4.92 1.42
N ILE A 79 -11.67 4.60 2.61
CA ILE A 79 -11.98 3.39 3.38
C ILE A 79 -13.21 3.65 4.22
N PHE A 80 -14.35 3.10 3.80
CA PHE A 80 -15.64 3.29 4.47
C PHE A 80 -15.97 2.18 5.47
N TYR A 81 -15.28 1.04 5.43
CA TYR A 81 -15.53 -0.07 6.35
C TYR A 81 -14.23 -0.76 6.80
N ILE A 82 -14.14 -1.02 8.11
CA ILE A 82 -13.05 -1.74 8.75
C ILE A 82 -13.66 -2.76 9.72
N TYR A 83 -13.24 -4.02 9.61
CA TYR A 83 -13.59 -5.10 10.50
C TYR A 83 -12.35 -5.60 11.24
N THR A 84 -12.38 -5.53 12.56
CA THR A 84 -11.31 -6.03 13.44
C THR A 84 -11.65 -7.42 13.94
N PHE A 85 -10.77 -8.41 13.70
CA PHE A 85 -11.03 -9.79 14.12
C PHE A 85 -10.75 -10.00 15.62
N PRO A 86 -11.76 -10.39 16.42
CA PRO A 86 -11.64 -10.49 17.88
C PRO A 86 -10.73 -11.62 18.39
N GLY A 87 -10.53 -12.69 17.61
CA GLY A 87 -9.76 -13.88 18.02
C GLY A 87 -8.24 -13.75 17.88
N ALA A 88 -7.74 -12.74 17.17
CA ALA A 88 -6.31 -12.54 16.93
C ALA A 88 -5.76 -11.38 17.77
N ALA A 89 -6.13 -11.27 19.05
CA ALA A 89 -5.78 -10.13 19.91
C ALA A 89 -6.04 -8.74 19.28
N ASN A 90 -7.04 -8.65 18.39
CA ASN A 90 -7.35 -7.45 17.59
C ASN A 90 -6.16 -6.93 16.78
N ILE A 91 -5.28 -7.82 16.32
CA ILE A 91 -4.12 -7.48 15.45
C ILE A 91 -4.48 -7.46 13.97
N LEU A 92 -5.57 -8.14 13.59
CA LEU A 92 -5.97 -8.32 12.20
C LEU A 92 -7.15 -7.41 11.89
N ASP A 93 -6.98 -6.53 10.91
CA ASP A 93 -8.01 -5.63 10.40
C ASP A 93 -8.24 -5.89 8.91
N PHE A 94 -9.47 -6.24 8.53
CA PHE A 94 -9.90 -6.22 7.13
C PHE A 94 -10.58 -4.89 6.82
N SER A 95 -10.30 -4.31 5.66
CA SER A 95 -10.92 -3.05 5.25
C SER A 95 -11.33 -3.06 3.78
N VAL A 96 -12.44 -2.39 3.50
CA VAL A 96 -12.93 -2.13 2.14
C VAL A 96 -13.19 -0.64 1.96
N GLY A 97 -12.94 -0.16 0.74
CA GLY A 97 -13.15 1.21 0.35
C GLY A 97 -13.57 1.36 -1.11
N ALA A 98 -13.61 2.60 -1.57
CA ALA A 98 -13.78 2.98 -2.95
C ALA A 98 -12.76 4.07 -3.28
N GLY A 99 -12.19 4.05 -4.48
CA GLY A 99 -11.16 5.01 -4.84
C GLY A 99 -11.02 5.24 -6.34
N GLY A 100 -10.15 6.18 -6.66
CA GLY A 100 -9.75 6.50 -8.02
C GLY A 100 -8.25 6.32 -8.19
N TYR A 101 -7.83 6.05 -9.41
CA TYR A 101 -6.42 6.00 -9.76
C TYR A 101 -6.14 6.73 -11.06
N GLY A 102 -4.90 7.17 -11.20
CA GLY A 102 -4.35 7.79 -12.39
C GLY A 102 -2.98 7.20 -12.71
N THR A 103 -2.70 7.01 -14.00
CA THR A 103 -1.39 6.56 -14.47
C THR A 103 -0.88 7.43 -15.60
N ILE A 104 0.40 7.77 -15.61
CA ILE A 104 1.04 8.55 -16.68
C ILE A 104 2.30 7.81 -17.16
N TRP A 105 2.38 7.47 -18.44
CA TRP A 105 3.56 6.81 -19.01
C TRP A 105 4.69 7.80 -19.35
N PHE A 106 5.88 7.50 -18.87
CA PHE A 106 7.14 8.16 -19.15
C PHE A 106 8.02 7.28 -20.05
N SER A 107 8.02 7.50 -21.37
CA SER A 107 8.96 6.83 -22.30
C SER A 107 10.20 7.65 -22.66
N ARG A 108 10.44 8.80 -22.02
CA ARG A 108 11.51 9.72 -22.48
C ARG A 108 12.93 9.42 -22.00
N PHE A 109 13.16 8.51 -21.05
CA PHE A 109 14.51 8.27 -20.50
C PHE A 109 15.31 7.15 -21.18
N GLY A 110 14.74 6.42 -22.15
CA GLY A 110 15.33 5.20 -22.74
C GLY A 110 15.71 5.26 -24.22
N GLY A 111 15.84 6.45 -24.83
CA GLY A 111 16.49 6.62 -26.14
C GLY A 111 15.77 6.10 -27.40
N SER A 112 14.64 5.40 -27.31
CA SER A 112 13.91 4.90 -28.49
C SER A 112 12.62 5.69 -28.78
N LYS A 113 12.70 6.54 -29.82
CA LYS A 113 11.65 7.16 -30.66
C LYS A 113 10.20 7.24 -30.12
N SER A 114 9.78 8.48 -29.88
CA SER A 114 8.53 9.09 -30.39
C SER A 114 7.22 8.31 -30.20
N GLY A 115 6.67 8.36 -28.99
CA GLY A 115 5.24 8.16 -28.74
C GLY A 115 4.85 8.61 -27.33
N SER A 116 3.81 9.43 -27.21
CA SER A 116 3.13 9.65 -25.93
C SER A 116 2.40 8.36 -25.55
N GLY A 117 2.76 7.74 -24.43
CA GLY A 117 2.01 6.60 -23.93
C GLY A 117 0.68 7.02 -23.33
N PRO A 118 -0.19 6.05 -23.02
CA PRO A 118 -1.49 6.36 -22.47
C PRO A 118 -1.34 7.02 -21.11
N MET A 119 -2.16 8.05 -20.90
CA MET A 119 -2.63 8.39 -19.56
C MET A 119 -3.81 7.47 -19.27
N SER A 120 -3.96 7.01 -18.03
CA SER A 120 -5.17 6.27 -17.63
C SER A 120 -5.77 6.90 -16.40
N ILE A 121 -7.09 6.90 -16.32
CA ILE A 121 -7.85 7.25 -15.13
C ILE A 121 -8.90 6.18 -14.90
N GLY A 122 -9.19 5.85 -13.65
CA GLY A 122 -10.17 4.82 -13.37
C GLY A 122 -10.66 4.81 -11.94
N ALA A 123 -11.72 4.05 -11.72
CA ALA A 123 -12.22 3.73 -10.39
C ALA A 123 -11.63 2.39 -9.94
N ARG A 124 -11.46 2.22 -8.63
CA ARG A 124 -11.00 0.97 -8.02
C ARG A 124 -11.68 0.67 -6.70
N LEU A 125 -11.69 -0.60 -6.35
CA LEU A 125 -12.26 -1.11 -5.10
C LEU A 125 -11.14 -1.64 -4.19
N PRO A 126 -10.55 -0.80 -3.32
CA PRO A 126 -9.48 -1.23 -2.41
C PRO A 126 -9.99 -2.18 -1.33
N LEU A 127 -9.32 -3.32 -1.21
CA LEU A 127 -9.47 -4.32 -0.16
C LEU A 127 -8.11 -4.47 0.52
N ALA A 128 -8.05 -4.38 1.84
CA ALA A 128 -6.80 -4.58 2.58
C ALA A 128 -6.99 -5.49 3.79
N LEU A 129 -5.99 -6.34 4.02
CA LEU A 129 -5.82 -7.12 5.23
C LEU A 129 -4.57 -6.62 5.94
N ASN A 130 -4.73 -6.03 7.12
CA ASN A 130 -3.67 -5.42 7.91
C ASN A 130 -3.37 -6.30 9.11
N VAL A 131 -2.10 -6.57 9.35
CA VAL A 131 -1.57 -7.26 10.52
C VAL A 131 -0.73 -6.27 11.30
N ALA A 132 -1.24 -5.85 12.46
CA ALA A 132 -0.49 -5.02 13.37
C ALA A 132 0.67 -5.81 13.98
N VAL A 133 1.90 -5.33 13.76
CA VAL A 133 3.11 -5.87 14.39
C VAL A 133 3.37 -5.14 15.70
N SER A 134 3.13 -3.82 15.72
CA SER A 134 3.07 -3.00 16.93
C SER A 134 1.87 -2.08 16.83
N ARG A 135 0.90 -2.26 17.71
CA ARG A 135 -0.36 -1.52 17.69
C ARG A 135 -0.16 -0.01 17.59
N LYS A 136 -0.90 0.65 16.68
CA LYS A 136 -0.83 2.09 16.41
C LYS A 136 0.59 2.64 16.14
N LYS A 137 1.55 1.78 15.80
CA LYS A 137 2.93 2.19 15.46
C LYS A 137 3.41 1.59 14.15
N PHE A 138 3.10 0.32 13.91
CA PHE A 138 3.59 -0.39 12.75
C PHE A 138 2.68 -1.57 12.36
N ASP A 139 2.31 -1.63 11.09
CA ASP A 139 1.60 -2.77 10.50
C ASP A 139 2.22 -3.24 9.19
N LEU A 140 1.98 -4.53 8.93
CA LEU A 140 2.11 -5.15 7.62
C LEU A 140 0.72 -5.18 7.00
N PHE A 141 0.60 -5.01 5.69
CA PHE A 141 -0.69 -5.14 5.05
C PHE A 141 -0.60 -5.77 3.68
N LEU A 142 -1.57 -6.61 3.34
CA LEU A 142 -1.81 -7.06 1.99
C LEU A 142 -2.96 -6.23 1.44
N ARG A 143 -2.79 -5.63 0.26
CA ARG A 143 -3.85 -4.86 -0.40
C ARG A 143 -4.06 -5.35 -1.82
N ILE A 144 -5.32 -5.44 -2.22
CA ILE A 144 -5.76 -5.72 -3.58
C ILE A 144 -6.81 -4.69 -3.93
N ALA A 145 -6.69 -4.04 -5.09
CA ALA A 145 -7.65 -3.09 -5.60
C ALA A 145 -7.91 -3.40 -7.08
N PRO A 146 -8.94 -4.22 -7.42
CA PRO A 146 -9.41 -4.30 -8.79
C PRO A 146 -9.93 -2.93 -9.24
N GLY A 147 -9.62 -2.58 -10.48
CA GLY A 147 -9.91 -1.30 -11.08
C GLY A 147 -10.43 -1.42 -12.50
N LEU A 148 -11.26 -0.44 -12.85
CA LEU A 148 -11.82 -0.20 -14.16
C LEU A 148 -11.40 1.19 -14.60
N GLY A 149 -10.66 1.25 -15.70
CA GLY A 149 -10.08 2.49 -16.19
C GLY A 149 -10.33 2.73 -17.66
N MET A 150 -10.08 3.97 -18.04
CA MET A 150 -10.02 4.45 -19.40
C MET A 150 -8.59 4.86 -19.70
N ASN A 151 -7.99 4.22 -20.69
CA ASN A 151 -6.74 4.66 -21.29
C ASN A 151 -7.05 5.74 -22.32
N ILE A 152 -6.28 6.81 -22.29
CA ILE A 152 -6.38 8.00 -23.13
C ILE A 152 -5.07 8.10 -23.91
N TRP A 153 -5.15 7.90 -25.22
CA TRP A 153 -4.05 8.08 -26.17
C TRP A 153 -4.31 9.31 -27.04
N SER A 154 -3.29 9.74 -27.80
CA SER A 154 -3.46 10.81 -28.79
C SER A 154 -4.52 10.49 -29.87
N ASN A 155 -4.73 9.20 -30.15
CA ASN A 155 -5.56 8.73 -31.26
C ASN A 155 -6.86 8.05 -30.81
N GLY A 156 -7.21 8.10 -29.52
CA GLY A 156 -8.46 7.51 -29.03
C GLY A 156 -8.49 7.17 -27.55
N ILE A 157 -9.61 6.60 -27.14
CA ILE A 157 -9.91 6.17 -25.76
C ILE A 157 -10.28 4.69 -25.78
N GLY A 158 -9.85 3.93 -24.77
CA GLY A 158 -10.19 2.52 -24.62
C GLY A 158 -10.31 2.12 -23.16
N PHE A 159 -11.07 1.06 -22.90
CA PHE A 159 -11.27 0.56 -21.54
C PHE A 159 -10.19 -0.43 -21.14
N ARG A 160 -9.87 -0.46 -19.86
CA ARG A 160 -8.87 -1.34 -19.28
C ARG A 160 -9.33 -1.86 -17.92
N TRP A 161 -9.13 -3.16 -17.72
CA TRP A 161 -9.20 -3.78 -16.40
C TRP A 161 -7.80 -3.84 -15.80
N GLU A 162 -7.67 -3.46 -14.53
CA GLU A 162 -6.43 -3.50 -13.79
C GLU A 162 -6.63 -4.09 -12.40
N VAL A 163 -5.58 -4.70 -11.86
CA VAL A 163 -5.54 -5.11 -10.46
C VAL A 163 -4.26 -4.55 -9.86
N PHE A 164 -4.43 -3.75 -8.82
CA PHE A 164 -3.31 -3.23 -8.01
C PHE A 164 -3.21 -4.11 -6.78
N ALA A 165 -2.15 -4.90 -6.66
CA ALA A 165 -1.96 -5.81 -5.54
C ALA A 165 -0.55 -5.66 -4.96
N GLY A 166 -0.44 -5.56 -3.65
CA GLY A 166 0.85 -5.43 -3.01
C GLY A 166 0.83 -5.78 -1.54
N LEU A 167 2.01 -6.20 -1.08
CA LEU A 167 2.36 -6.25 0.33
C LEU A 167 2.98 -4.90 0.71
N GLY A 168 2.54 -4.34 1.82
CA GLY A 168 3.03 -3.09 2.33
C GLY A 168 3.43 -3.15 3.79
N LEU A 169 4.21 -2.14 4.15
CA LEU A 169 4.73 -1.85 5.48
C LEU A 169 4.32 -0.42 5.79
N ARG A 170 3.70 -0.16 6.93
CA ARG A 170 3.29 1.20 7.29
C ARG A 170 3.56 1.50 8.75
N PHE A 171 4.10 2.69 8.96
CA PHE A 171 4.33 3.29 10.26
C PHE A 171 3.21 4.29 10.57
N TRP A 172 2.81 4.31 11.82
CA TRP A 172 1.78 5.19 12.34
C TRP A 172 2.44 6.27 13.19
N PHE A 173 2.04 7.52 12.97
CA PHE A 173 2.44 8.64 13.80
C PHE A 173 1.21 9.05 14.62
N THR A 174 1.30 8.86 15.92
CA THR A 174 0.31 9.26 16.93
C THR A 174 0.60 10.63 17.49
#